data_AF-K1TQS3-F1
#
_entry.id   AF-K1TQS3-F1
#
_cell.length_a   1.000
_cell.length_b   1.000
_cell.length_c   1.000
_cell.angle_alpha   90.00
_cell.angle_beta   90.00
_cell.angle_gamma   90.00
#
_symmetry.space_group_name_H-M   'P 1'
#
loop_
_entity.id
_entity.type
_entity.pdbx_description
1 polymer ?
#
loop_
_entity_poly.entity_id
_entity_poly.type
_entity_poly.pdbx_seq_one_letter_code
_entity_poly.pdbx_strand_id
1 'polypeptide(L)' 'MKIGNVKLENNIFLAPMAGITDLPFRLICKENDAGLVYTEMVSAKA' A
#
# COMPACT_ATOMS: atom_id res chain seq x y z
N MET A 1 -14.10 -0.84 -1.11
CA MET A 1 -14.12 -0.02 0.13
C MET A 1 -14.10 1.48 -0.23
N LYS A 2 -14.48 2.42 0.65
CA LYS A 2 -14.44 3.87 0.38
C LYS A 2 -13.67 4.61 1.48
N ILE A 3 -12.67 5.39 1.10
CA ILE A 3 -11.88 6.24 2.01
C ILE A 3 -11.98 7.68 1.48
N GLY A 4 -12.72 8.55 2.18
CA GLY A 4 -13.01 9.90 1.70
C GLY A 4 -13.69 9.89 0.33
N ASN A 5 -13.04 10.50 -0.66
CA ASN A 5 -13.46 10.53 -2.06
C ASN A 5 -12.88 9.39 -2.92
N VAL A 6 -12.05 8.51 -2.36
CA VAL A 6 -11.42 7.40 -3.08
C VAL A 6 -12.24 6.11 -2.91
N LYS A 7 -12.56 5.47 -4.04
CA LYS A 7 -13.20 4.15 -4.08
C LYS A 7 -12.14 3.09 -4.39
N LEU A 8 -12.01 2.11 -3.52
CA LEU A 8 -11.07 0.99 -3.62
C LEU A 8 -11.82 -0.27 -4.07
N GLU A 9 -11.12 -1.13 -4.79
CA GLU A 9 -11.65 -2.36 -5.37
C GLU A 9 -12.09 -3.36 -4.29
N ASN A 10 -11.31 -3.50 -3.21
CA ASN A 10 -11.61 -4.38 -2.09
C ASN A 10 -11.23 -3.75 -0.72
N ASN A 11 -11.16 -4.57 0.32
CA ASN A 11 -10.83 -4.20 1.71
C ASN A 11 -9.52 -4.84 2.21
N ILE A 12 -8.65 -5.31 1.31
CA ILE A 12 -7.34 -5.90 1.63
C ILE A 12 -6.25 -4.88 1.31
N PHE A 13 -5.49 -4.49 2.32
CA PHE A 13 -4.46 -3.45 2.20
C PHE A 13 -3.07 -3.97 2.60
N LEU A 14 -2.05 -3.52 1.89
CA LEU A 14 -0.65 -3.79 2.24
C LEU A 14 -0.22 -2.91 3.42
N ALA A 15 0.40 -3.45 4.48
CA ALA A 15 0.92 -2.58 5.54
C ALA A 15 2.19 -1.82 5.08
N PRO A 16 2.35 -0.53 5.43
CA PRO A 16 3.60 0.20 5.17
C PRO A 16 4.69 -0.27 6.13
N MET A 17 5.81 -0.75 5.58
CA MET A 17 6.94 -1.31 6.30
C MET A 17 8.24 -0.75 5.70
N ALA A 18 9.10 -0.16 6.54
CA ALA A 18 10.37 0.39 6.10
C ALA A 18 11.32 -0.72 5.62
N GLY A 19 11.94 -0.56 4.44
CA GLY A 19 12.84 -1.54 3.85
C GLY A 19 12.15 -2.77 3.24
N ILE A 20 10.81 -2.85 3.29
CA ILE A 20 10.04 -3.99 2.77
C ILE A 20 9.07 -3.55 1.68
N THR A 21 8.37 -2.42 1.85
CA THR A 21 7.34 -1.96 0.91
C THR A 21 7.95 -1.23 -0.31
N ASP A 22 8.92 -1.85 -0.96
CA ASP A 22 9.63 -1.35 -2.13
C ASP A 22 8.79 -1.47 -3.42
N LEU A 23 9.32 -1.02 -4.57
CA LEU A 23 8.58 -1.09 -5.84
C LEU A 23 8.20 -2.52 -6.26
N PRO A 24 9.12 -3.50 -6.38
CA PRO A 24 8.77 -4.83 -6.83
C PRO A 24 7.76 -5.52 -5.90
N PHE A 25 7.89 -5.38 -4.58
CA PHE A 25 6.95 -5.98 -3.63
C PHE A 25 5.54 -5.41 -3.80
N ARG A 26 5.41 -4.09 -3.99
CA ARG A 26 4.10 -3.45 -4.23
C ARG A 26 3.44 -3.90 -5.53
N LEU A 27 4.22 -4.12 -6.59
CA LEU A 27 3.69 -4.62 -7.85
C LEU A 27 3.13 -6.03 -7.68
N ILE A 28 3.86 -6.93 -7.01
CA ILE A 28 3.39 -8.28 -6.70
C ILE A 28 2.11 -8.23 -5.86
N CYS A 29 2.06 -7.43 -4.80
CA CYS A 29 0.84 -7.31 -3.99
C CYS A 29 -0.35 -6.78 -4.80
N LYS A 30 -0.12 -5.84 -5.73
CA LYS A 30 -1.17 -5.32 -6.60
C LYS A 30 -1.67 -6.37 -7.61
N GLU A 31 -0.77 -7.20 -8.14
CA GLU A 31 -1.12 -8.35 -8.99
C GLU A 31 -1.91 -9.43 -8.25
N ASN A 32 -1.77 -9.50 -6.92
CA ASN A 32 -2.52 -10.39 -6.03
C ASN A 32 -3.74 -9.68 -5.38
N ASP A 33 -4.38 -8.77 -6.11
CA ASP A 33 -5.62 -8.11 -5.72
C ASP A 33 -5.54 -7.29 -4.41
N ALA A 34 -4.38 -6.72 -4.05
CA ALA A 34 -4.34 -5.74 -2.97
C ALA A 34 -5.09 -4.46 -3.39
N GLY A 35 -6.18 -4.13 -2.69
CA GLY A 35 -7.02 -2.98 -3.01
C GLY A 35 -6.37 -1.62 -2.72
N LEU A 36 -5.28 -1.60 -1.95
CA LEU A 36 -4.45 -0.42 -1.72
C LEU A 36 -3.02 -0.84 -1.35
N VAL A 37 -2.03 -0.18 -1.97
CA VAL A 37 -0.60 -0.33 -1.69
C VAL A 37 0.02 1.04 -1.34
N TYR A 38 1.01 1.06 -0.45
CA TYR A 38 1.66 2.28 0.07
C TYR A 38 3.12 2.28 -0.31
N THR A 39 3.80 3.42 -0.26
CA THR A 39 5.27 3.47 -0.29
C THR A 39 5.86 2.96 1.03
N GLU A 40 7.18 2.84 1.10
CA GLU A 40 7.87 2.55 2.36
C GLU A 40 7.48 3.53 3.47
N MET A 41 7.52 3.04 4.71
CA MET A 41 7.39 3.91 5.88
C MET A 41 8.59 4.85 5.95
N VAL A 42 8.34 6.16 5.82
CA VAL A 42 9.37 7.20 5.87
C VAL A 42 9.42 7.81 7.27
N SER A 43 10.62 7.91 7.85
CA SER A 43 10.85 8.63 9.12
C SER A 43 10.77 10.13 8.89
N ALA A 44 9.78 10.79 9.50
CA ALA A 44 9.62 12.24 9.45
C ALA A 44 10.41 12.98 10.55
N LYS A 45 11.61 12.50 10.91
CA LYS A 45 12.49 13.22 11.83
C LYS A 45 13.09 14.42 11.11
N ALA A 46 12.82 15.61 11.64
CA ALA A 46 13.48 16.86 11.30
C ALA A 46 14.86 16.95 11.98
#